data_AF-A0A831WXD2-F1
#
_entry.id   AF-A0A831WXD2-F1
#
_cell.length_a   1.000
_cell.length_b   1.000
_cell.length_c   1.000
_cell.angle_alpha   90.00
_cell.angle_beta   90.00
_cell.angle_gamma   90.00
#
_symmetry.space_group_name_H-M   'P 1'
#
loop_
_entity.id
_entity.type
_entity.pdbx_description
1 polymer ?
#
loop_
_entity_poly.entity_id
_entity_poly.type
_entity_poly.pdbx_seq_one_letter_code
_entity_poly.pdbx_strand_id
1 'polypeptide(L)'
;MKRCCLSVFCLLVVPALLFAQPGTTAGSAPPVAPVDAWRKEPYQLTLVLHVDPHPLLTPVFVARLRDEVRDALQRDLGRICKVEVLPDHPLLQDILQRGWSTLDNRKFTIDDTKLHFLRVGYENGQYTIQGRQVDGSTALVSPLRKAHTPDRQWVSRLCALTAAQDFGMVAQVGKVDLRTVQLLIKGSGAADPESVAVRTGEVFALAEIRQGSDGKPQGIPVPDAYLVVSDVREGECTTRLFSRYRDPIKQKPDRQLLGYRALKLGTQRAPLQLRVVDAVTREPLPGCGVKVYPSGFDALQAEELTTNAQGRVRTKDTYKNVVFVRLSIAGVDRAEVPFPLLSDGPIEYPLSGSQEADAIARLEYRNRQWLRQVRELDLSMDGDAASIRDIITKSGEQAAAGKAKEIASRLQGDIDQLARELEEVRDSGRGAPPQLLDATINRGQKAITALKAKTKAFSEFAEEVQNPTPAKIALKKARLADRAFDAPAAIAGYEESLKLDENQPEVKDRLDKIRRAWQIKGGPTGPHAQARKYIFEVWGTLEGEDLEKGLPAIKNHFKSLQGSDDFFTGYKLFKANQEHLQKLTALRDQLGTNNGEDAQERIEAINKLGEELAKLNEEVASWIDRVSE
;
A
#
# COMPACT_ATOMS: atom_id res chain seq x y z
N MET A 1 2.54 -8.18 26.86
CA MET A 1 3.56 -7.14 26.61
C MET A 1 4.88 -7.54 27.27
N LYS A 2 5.75 -8.24 26.52
CA LYS A 2 7.18 -8.53 26.73
C LYS A 2 7.45 -9.81 25.94
N ARG A 3 7.99 -9.64 24.73
CA ARG A 3 8.40 -10.63 23.68
C ARG A 3 7.85 -10.15 22.34
N CYS A 4 8.61 -9.33 21.60
CA CYS A 4 8.41 -9.18 20.15
C CYS A 4 9.52 -8.44 19.36
N CYS A 5 10.66 -8.04 19.95
CA CYS A 5 11.62 -7.18 19.24
C CYS A 5 12.99 -7.80 18.88
N LEU A 6 13.22 -9.12 18.98
CA LEU A 6 14.56 -9.69 18.74
C LEU A 6 14.69 -10.76 17.64
N SER A 7 13.67 -10.99 16.81
CA SER A 7 13.70 -12.11 15.84
C SER A 7 13.71 -11.68 14.36
N VAL A 8 14.32 -10.54 14.01
CA VAL A 8 14.33 -10.03 12.62
C VAL A 8 15.53 -10.52 11.79
N PHE A 9 16.53 -11.18 12.38
CA PHE A 9 17.76 -11.59 11.67
C PHE A 9 18.15 -13.08 11.79
N CYS A 10 17.23 -13.96 12.20
CA CYS A 10 17.48 -15.40 12.14
C CYS A 10 17.17 -15.95 10.74
N LEU A 11 18.19 -16.53 10.13
CA LEU A 11 18.22 -17.08 8.77
C LEU A 11 17.33 -18.32 8.61
N LEU A 12 16.48 -18.31 7.58
CA LEU A 12 16.11 -19.49 6.80
C LEU A 12 16.42 -19.17 5.33
N VAL A 13 17.54 -19.69 4.83
CA VAL A 13 17.79 -19.81 3.39
C VAL A 13 17.51 -21.28 3.06
N VAL A 14 16.32 -21.53 2.54
CA VAL A 14 15.95 -22.79 1.91
C VAL A 14 16.74 -22.92 0.60
N PRO A 15 17.33 -24.07 0.26
CA PRO A 15 17.89 -24.28 -1.08
C PRO A 15 16.72 -24.33 -2.08
N ALA A 16 16.59 -23.29 -2.89
CA ALA A 16 15.59 -23.22 -3.94
C ALA A 16 15.92 -24.22 -5.05
N LEU A 17 15.11 -25.28 -5.15
CA LEU A 17 14.91 -26.02 -6.40
C LEU A 17 14.39 -25.04 -7.46
N LEU A 18 15.15 -24.90 -8.53
CA LEU A 18 14.84 -24.11 -9.73
C LEU A 18 13.58 -24.64 -10.42
N PHE A 19 12.42 -24.16 -10.00
CA PHE A 19 11.27 -24.06 -10.90
C PHE A 19 11.31 -22.68 -11.56
N ALA A 20 11.49 -22.65 -12.88
CA ALA A 20 11.37 -21.45 -13.67
C ALA A 20 9.94 -20.89 -13.54
N GLN A 21 9.75 -19.89 -12.68
CA GLN A 21 8.52 -19.10 -12.70
C GLN A 21 8.59 -18.12 -13.88
N PRO A 22 7.49 -17.91 -14.62
CA PRO A 22 7.41 -16.87 -15.63
C PRO A 22 7.65 -15.52 -14.93
N GLY A 23 8.65 -14.78 -15.40
CA GLY A 23 9.05 -13.52 -14.82
C GLY A 23 7.89 -12.52 -14.79
N THR A 24 7.32 -12.32 -13.61
CA THR A 24 6.55 -11.11 -13.32
C THR A 24 7.52 -9.95 -13.31
N THR A 25 7.60 -9.23 -14.44
CA THR A 25 8.21 -7.91 -14.48
C THR A 25 7.48 -7.03 -13.48
N ALA A 26 8.15 -6.65 -12.40
CA ALA A 26 7.68 -5.59 -11.52
C ALA A 26 7.63 -4.31 -12.37
N GLY A 27 6.47 -4.05 -12.98
CA GLY A 27 6.24 -2.85 -13.76
C GLY A 27 6.42 -1.65 -12.84
N SER A 28 7.48 -0.89 -13.07
CA SER A 28 7.62 0.45 -12.49
C SER A 28 6.34 1.21 -12.80
N ALA A 29 5.71 1.79 -11.78
CA ALA A 29 4.55 2.65 -11.98
C ALA A 29 4.89 3.68 -13.07
N PRO A 30 3.97 3.95 -14.02
CA PRO A 30 4.23 4.90 -15.09
C PRO A 30 4.67 6.24 -14.49
N PRO A 31 5.72 6.88 -15.03
CA PRO A 31 6.14 8.19 -14.56
C PRO A 31 4.97 9.17 -14.70
N VAL A 32 4.80 10.03 -13.71
CA VAL A 32 3.83 11.14 -13.78
C VAL A 32 4.15 11.93 -15.05
N ALA A 33 3.21 11.96 -16.00
CA ALA A 33 3.42 12.64 -17.26
C ALA A 33 3.81 14.11 -17.01
N PRO A 34 4.69 14.70 -17.84
CA PRO A 34 4.97 16.13 -17.79
C PRO A 34 3.66 16.91 -17.76
N VAL A 35 3.59 17.95 -16.93
CA VAL A 35 2.36 18.74 -16.70
C VAL A 35 1.68 19.16 -18.00
N ASP A 36 2.45 19.49 -19.04
CA ASP A 36 1.93 19.91 -20.35
C ASP A 36 1.26 18.79 -21.15
N ALA A 37 1.72 17.54 -21.01
CA ALA A 37 1.09 16.38 -21.64
C ALA A 37 -0.25 16.09 -20.98
N TRP A 38 -0.28 16.08 -19.64
CA TRP A 38 -1.50 15.83 -18.87
C TRP A 38 -2.61 16.85 -19.18
N ARG A 39 -2.26 18.13 -19.40
CA ARG A 39 -3.22 19.16 -19.81
C ARG A 39 -3.93 18.88 -21.13
N LYS A 40 -3.26 18.21 -22.09
CA LYS A 40 -3.79 17.99 -23.45
C LYS A 40 -4.51 16.65 -23.60
N GLU A 41 -4.35 15.75 -22.64
CA GLU A 41 -4.96 14.44 -22.70
C GLU A 41 -6.49 14.54 -22.52
N PRO A 42 -7.28 13.98 -23.46
CA PRO A 42 -8.72 13.93 -23.29
C PRO A 42 -9.07 12.98 -22.14
N TYR A 43 -10.12 13.33 -21.40
CA TYR A 43 -10.72 12.45 -20.40
C TYR A 43 -11.22 11.16 -21.03
N GLN A 44 -11.17 10.07 -20.27
CA GLN A 44 -11.93 8.85 -20.56
C GLN A 44 -13.14 8.84 -19.63
N LEU A 45 -14.35 8.85 -20.18
CA LEU A 45 -15.59 8.71 -19.42
C LEU A 45 -16.23 7.37 -19.75
N THR A 46 -16.29 6.49 -18.77
CA THR A 46 -17.03 5.24 -18.86
C THR A 46 -18.33 5.39 -18.07
N LEU A 47 -19.44 5.39 -18.80
CA LEU A 47 -20.78 5.44 -18.26
C LEU A 47 -21.33 4.03 -18.13
N VAL A 48 -21.62 3.58 -16.91
CA VAL A 48 -22.27 2.30 -16.64
C VAL A 48 -23.76 2.56 -16.53
N LEU A 49 -24.53 2.16 -17.56
CA LEU A 49 -25.97 2.39 -17.64
C LEU A 49 -26.74 1.12 -17.29
N HIS A 50 -27.33 1.11 -16.10
CA HIS A 50 -28.24 0.07 -15.64
C HIS A 50 -29.70 0.50 -15.82
N VAL A 51 -30.54 -0.41 -16.32
CA VAL A 51 -31.97 -0.19 -16.45
C VAL A 51 -32.68 -1.30 -15.69
N ASP A 52 -33.52 -0.91 -14.71
CA ASP A 52 -34.25 -1.86 -13.87
C ASP A 52 -35.25 -2.67 -14.73
N PRO A 53 -35.48 -3.95 -14.40
CA PRO A 53 -36.46 -4.77 -15.12
C PRO A 53 -37.87 -4.18 -15.03
N HIS A 54 -38.46 -3.79 -16.16
CA HIS A 54 -39.83 -3.28 -16.23
C HIS A 54 -40.43 -3.50 -17.64
N PRO A 55 -41.74 -3.79 -17.77
CA PRO A 55 -42.37 -4.04 -19.08
C PRO A 55 -42.25 -2.88 -20.09
N LEU A 56 -42.17 -1.63 -19.62
CA LEU A 56 -41.98 -0.45 -20.47
C LEU A 56 -40.51 -0.21 -20.88
N LEU A 57 -39.57 -0.83 -20.17
CA LEU A 57 -38.12 -0.68 -20.34
C LEU A 57 -37.55 -1.86 -21.13
N THR A 58 -38.08 -2.06 -22.35
CA THR A 58 -37.74 -3.19 -23.21
C THR A 58 -36.26 -3.20 -23.64
N PRO A 59 -35.68 -4.34 -24.07
CA PRO A 59 -34.30 -4.39 -24.56
C PRO A 59 -34.00 -3.38 -25.69
N VAL A 60 -34.98 -3.13 -26.57
CA VAL A 60 -34.89 -2.13 -27.65
C VAL A 60 -34.78 -0.72 -27.08
N PHE A 61 -35.56 -0.42 -26.03
CA PHE A 61 -35.45 0.85 -25.33
C PHE A 61 -34.08 1.03 -24.70
N VAL A 62 -33.55 0.01 -24.02
CA VAL A 62 -32.24 0.06 -23.37
C VAL A 62 -31.13 0.29 -24.38
N ALA A 63 -31.15 -0.41 -25.52
CA ALA A 63 -30.17 -0.23 -26.59
C ALA A 63 -30.20 1.22 -27.14
N ARG A 64 -31.39 1.71 -27.48
CA ARG A 64 -31.58 3.08 -27.98
C ARG A 64 -31.15 4.13 -26.95
N LEU A 65 -31.53 3.94 -25.68
CA LEU A 65 -31.14 4.83 -24.58
C LEU A 65 -29.62 4.92 -24.46
N ARG A 66 -28.91 3.79 -24.57
CA ARG A 66 -27.44 3.75 -24.53
C ARG A 66 -26.81 4.59 -25.63
N ASP A 67 -27.23 4.41 -26.87
CA ASP A 67 -26.68 5.15 -28.00
C ASP A 67 -27.00 6.65 -27.90
N GLU A 68 -28.25 7.01 -27.57
CA GLU A 68 -28.65 8.41 -27.42
C GLU A 68 -27.88 9.13 -26.31
N VAL A 69 -27.66 8.46 -25.17
CA VAL A 69 -26.89 9.04 -24.06
C VAL A 69 -25.42 9.19 -24.42
N ARG A 70 -24.81 8.19 -25.07
CA ARG A 70 -23.43 8.26 -25.57
C ARG A 70 -23.27 9.45 -26.51
N ASP A 71 -24.13 9.54 -27.51
CA ASP A 71 -24.01 10.54 -28.57
C ASP A 71 -24.28 11.95 -28.04
N ALA A 72 -25.24 12.10 -27.13
CA ALA A 72 -25.51 13.37 -26.45
C ALA A 72 -24.29 13.84 -25.63
N LEU A 73 -23.72 12.96 -24.78
CA LEU A 73 -22.54 13.30 -23.99
C LEU A 73 -21.31 13.55 -24.84
N GLN A 74 -21.06 12.75 -25.88
CA GLN A 74 -19.91 12.93 -26.75
C GLN A 74 -19.99 14.25 -27.53
N ARG A 75 -21.19 14.64 -27.97
CA ARG A 75 -21.43 15.94 -28.60
C ARG A 75 -21.18 17.08 -27.60
N ASP A 76 -21.73 16.96 -26.39
CA ASP A 76 -21.70 18.04 -25.40
C ASP A 76 -20.32 18.20 -24.73
N LEU A 77 -19.54 17.12 -24.59
CA LEU A 77 -18.16 17.13 -24.11
C LEU A 77 -17.13 17.30 -25.24
N GLY A 78 -17.55 17.23 -26.51
CA GLY A 78 -16.69 17.47 -27.65
C GLY A 78 -15.38 16.67 -27.61
N ARG A 79 -14.26 17.36 -27.87
CA ARG A 79 -12.92 16.73 -27.94
C ARG A 79 -12.24 16.57 -26.58
N ILE A 80 -12.76 17.16 -25.52
CA ILE A 80 -12.13 17.06 -24.20
C ILE A 80 -12.32 15.66 -23.59
N CYS A 81 -13.28 14.87 -24.07
CA CYS A 81 -13.61 13.57 -23.50
C CYS A 81 -13.92 12.54 -24.59
N LYS A 82 -13.49 11.29 -24.37
CA LYS A 82 -14.01 10.11 -25.07
C LYS A 82 -15.06 9.45 -24.19
N VAL A 83 -16.24 9.20 -24.75
CA VAL A 83 -17.37 8.63 -24.00
C VAL A 83 -17.61 7.19 -24.42
N GLU A 84 -17.60 6.30 -23.44
CA GLU A 84 -17.97 4.89 -23.58
C GLU A 84 -19.18 4.61 -22.67
N VAL A 85 -20.13 3.79 -23.15
CA VAL A 85 -21.28 3.38 -22.34
C VAL A 85 -21.34 1.86 -22.25
N LEU A 86 -21.19 1.35 -21.03
CA LEU A 86 -21.15 -0.09 -20.73
C LEU A 86 -22.47 -0.58 -20.10
N PRO A 87 -22.89 -1.82 -20.40
CA PRO A 87 -24.06 -2.45 -19.76
C PRO A 87 -23.82 -2.85 -18.30
N ASP A 88 -22.58 -3.15 -17.93
CA ASP A 88 -22.24 -3.78 -16.65
C ASP A 88 -20.84 -3.36 -16.19
N HIS A 89 -20.60 -3.49 -14.89
CA HIS A 89 -19.33 -3.24 -14.24
C HIS A 89 -19.31 -3.92 -12.85
N PRO A 90 -18.17 -4.45 -12.37
CA PRO A 90 -18.13 -5.09 -11.04
C PRO A 90 -18.67 -4.21 -9.89
N LEU A 91 -18.41 -2.90 -9.94
CA LEU A 91 -18.95 -1.94 -8.95
C LEU A 91 -20.46 -1.75 -9.04
N LEU A 92 -21.08 -1.95 -10.21
CA LEU A 92 -22.52 -1.85 -10.34
C LEU A 92 -23.20 -2.94 -9.51
N GLN A 93 -22.66 -4.17 -9.52
CA GLN A 93 -23.20 -5.27 -8.72
C GLN A 93 -23.15 -4.94 -7.22
N ASP A 94 -22.06 -4.34 -6.74
CA ASP A 94 -21.95 -3.84 -5.37
C ASP A 94 -23.02 -2.79 -5.06
N ILE A 95 -23.27 -1.84 -5.98
CA ILE A 95 -24.30 -0.80 -5.83
C ILE A 95 -25.70 -1.42 -5.77
N LEU A 96 -26.00 -2.39 -6.63
CA LEU A 96 -27.31 -3.05 -6.66
C LEU A 96 -27.57 -3.86 -5.38
N GLN A 97 -26.54 -4.50 -4.83
CA GLN A 97 -26.66 -5.33 -3.63
C GLN A 97 -26.65 -4.52 -2.32
N ARG A 98 -25.80 -3.49 -2.23
CA ARG A 98 -25.51 -2.77 -0.97
C ARG A 98 -25.93 -1.30 -0.98
N GLY A 99 -26.38 -0.79 -2.12
CA GLY A 99 -26.76 0.60 -2.33
C GLY A 99 -25.59 1.53 -2.67
N TRP A 100 -25.94 2.77 -3.03
CA TRP A 100 -25.01 3.81 -3.47
C TRP A 100 -23.91 4.16 -2.46
N SER A 101 -24.14 3.94 -1.16
CA SER A 101 -23.17 4.21 -0.09
C SER A 101 -21.96 3.29 -0.12
N THR A 102 -22.00 2.20 -0.91
CA THR A 102 -20.83 1.33 -1.08
C THR A 102 -19.65 2.06 -1.74
N LEU A 103 -19.92 3.11 -2.52
CA LEU A 103 -18.87 3.90 -3.18
C LEU A 103 -18.12 4.77 -2.17
N ASP A 104 -18.77 5.26 -1.11
CA ASP A 104 -18.17 6.19 -0.13
C ASP A 104 -17.09 5.54 0.74
N ASN A 105 -17.19 4.22 0.94
CA ASN A 105 -16.31 3.47 1.85
C ASN A 105 -15.17 2.74 1.11
N ARG A 106 -15.15 2.82 -0.22
CA ARG A 106 -14.17 2.10 -1.04
C ARG A 106 -12.94 2.97 -1.29
N LYS A 107 -11.77 2.34 -1.26
CA LYS A 107 -10.53 2.97 -1.72
C LYS A 107 -10.41 2.76 -3.23
N PHE A 108 -10.25 3.85 -3.97
CA PHE A 108 -9.99 3.80 -5.41
C PHE A 108 -8.53 4.15 -5.67
N THR A 109 -7.92 3.40 -6.58
CA THR A 109 -6.64 3.76 -7.18
C THR A 109 -6.87 4.88 -8.18
N ILE A 110 -5.88 5.74 -8.35
CA ILE A 110 -5.93 6.76 -9.39
C ILE A 110 -5.67 6.09 -10.74
N ASP A 111 -6.68 6.13 -11.60
CA ASP A 111 -6.62 5.82 -13.02
C ASP A 111 -7.34 6.96 -13.74
N ASP A 112 -6.87 7.45 -14.89
CA ASP A 112 -7.41 8.68 -15.50
C ASP A 112 -8.85 8.55 -16.04
N THR A 113 -9.58 7.49 -15.67
CA THR A 113 -10.94 7.17 -16.11
C THR A 113 -11.99 7.69 -15.14
N LYS A 114 -12.96 8.44 -15.64
CA LYS A 114 -14.17 8.80 -14.88
C LYS A 114 -15.18 7.68 -15.03
N LEU A 115 -15.60 7.08 -13.92
CA LEU A 115 -16.67 6.09 -13.91
C LEU A 115 -17.97 6.77 -13.47
N HIS A 116 -18.98 6.78 -14.32
CA HIS A 116 -20.29 7.33 -13.99
C HIS A 116 -21.33 6.23 -14.03
N PHE A 117 -22.06 6.03 -12.95
CA PHE A 117 -23.11 5.03 -12.83
C PHE A 117 -24.47 5.70 -12.97
N LEU A 118 -25.29 5.22 -13.90
CA LEU A 118 -26.68 5.63 -14.05
C LEU A 118 -27.59 4.42 -13.83
N ARG A 119 -28.64 4.62 -13.03
CA ARG A 119 -29.72 3.66 -12.84
C ARG A 119 -31.03 4.29 -13.30
N VAL A 120 -31.70 3.63 -14.23
CA VAL A 120 -33.00 4.06 -14.77
C VAL A 120 -34.08 3.06 -14.37
N GLY A 121 -35.09 3.54 -13.67
CA GLY A 121 -36.26 2.78 -13.25
C GLY A 121 -37.57 3.39 -13.74
N TYR A 122 -38.68 2.73 -13.43
CA TYR A 122 -40.02 3.26 -13.66
C TYR A 122 -40.90 2.99 -12.44
N GLU A 123 -41.31 4.05 -11.76
CA GLU A 123 -42.04 3.99 -10.50
C GLU A 123 -43.16 5.04 -10.52
N ASN A 124 -44.36 4.67 -10.06
CA ASN A 124 -45.50 5.59 -9.92
C ASN A 124 -45.84 6.41 -11.18
N GLY A 125 -45.76 5.77 -12.36
CA GLY A 125 -46.06 6.42 -13.63
C GLY A 125 -44.95 7.31 -14.18
N GLN A 126 -43.77 7.33 -13.55
CA GLN A 126 -42.64 8.16 -13.94
C GLN A 126 -41.36 7.35 -14.11
N TYR A 127 -40.53 7.76 -15.07
CA TYR A 127 -39.15 7.30 -15.17
C TYR A 127 -38.34 7.96 -14.07
N THR A 128 -37.55 7.17 -13.35
CA THR A 128 -36.64 7.65 -12.30
C THR A 128 -35.20 7.45 -12.75
N ILE A 129 -34.38 8.50 -12.68
CA ILE A 129 -32.96 8.44 -12.98
C ILE A 129 -32.20 8.69 -11.68
N GLN A 130 -31.25 7.82 -11.37
CA GLN A 130 -30.28 8.00 -10.30
C GLN A 130 -28.88 7.98 -10.89
N GLY A 131 -28.02 8.92 -10.47
CA GLY A 131 -26.68 9.05 -11.04
C GLY A 131 -25.62 9.35 -9.99
N ARG A 132 -24.43 8.77 -10.15
CA ARG A 132 -23.28 9.02 -9.28
C ARG A 132 -21.97 8.74 -10.00
N GLN A 133 -20.96 9.57 -9.77
CA GLN A 133 -19.63 9.44 -10.37
C GLN A 133 -18.58 9.02 -9.34
N VAL A 134 -17.61 8.23 -9.78
CA VAL A 134 -16.29 8.06 -9.18
C VAL A 134 -15.26 8.67 -10.15
N ASP A 135 -14.60 9.74 -9.74
CA ASP A 135 -13.57 10.37 -10.53
C ASP A 135 -12.24 9.64 -10.35
N GLY A 136 -11.74 8.95 -11.38
CA GLY A 136 -10.50 8.19 -11.26
C GLY A 136 -9.26 9.08 -11.07
N SER A 137 -9.30 10.37 -11.45
CA SER A 137 -8.16 11.26 -11.27
C SER A 137 -7.98 11.77 -9.83
N THR A 138 -9.04 11.79 -9.02
CA THR A 138 -9.03 12.27 -7.63
C THR A 138 -9.52 11.22 -6.62
N ALA A 139 -10.01 10.08 -7.10
CA ALA A 139 -10.75 9.07 -6.32
C ALA A 139 -11.98 9.62 -5.57
N LEU A 140 -12.47 10.81 -5.93
CA LEU A 140 -13.63 11.42 -5.29
C LEU A 140 -14.94 10.87 -5.86
N VAL A 141 -15.92 10.73 -4.98
CA VAL A 141 -17.27 10.28 -5.33
C VAL A 141 -18.21 11.48 -5.33
N SER A 142 -18.99 11.64 -6.40
CA SER A 142 -19.98 12.73 -6.52
C SER A 142 -21.18 12.48 -5.58
N PRO A 143 -22.02 13.48 -5.29
CA PRO A 143 -23.29 13.26 -4.61
C PRO A 143 -24.22 12.37 -5.45
N LEU A 144 -25.17 11.69 -4.80
CA LEU A 144 -26.23 10.98 -5.51
C LEU A 144 -27.21 11.97 -6.13
N ARG A 145 -27.29 11.95 -7.47
CA ARG A 145 -28.28 12.69 -8.25
C ARG A 145 -29.55 11.89 -8.41
N LYS A 146 -30.68 12.58 -8.40
CA LYS A 146 -32.00 12.00 -8.70
C LYS A 146 -32.75 12.94 -9.63
N ALA A 147 -33.38 12.38 -10.64
CA ALA A 147 -34.28 13.08 -11.54
C ALA A 147 -35.47 12.18 -11.88
N HIS A 148 -36.58 12.77 -12.30
CA HIS A 148 -37.74 12.01 -12.77
C HIS A 148 -38.43 12.71 -13.93
N THR A 149 -39.11 11.95 -14.77
CA THR A 149 -39.94 12.47 -15.86
C THR A 149 -41.08 11.50 -16.18
N PRO A 150 -42.30 11.98 -16.47
CA PRO A 150 -43.33 11.12 -17.05
C PRO A 150 -43.07 10.83 -18.54
N ASP A 151 -42.29 11.67 -19.22
CA ASP A 151 -42.05 11.60 -20.65
C ASP A 151 -40.86 10.71 -20.99
N ARG A 152 -41.15 9.62 -21.72
CA ARG A 152 -40.18 8.66 -22.22
C ARG A 152 -39.11 9.29 -23.12
N GLN A 153 -39.48 10.30 -23.91
CA GLN A 153 -38.55 10.96 -24.85
C GLN A 153 -37.48 11.79 -24.13
N TRP A 154 -37.73 12.15 -22.87
CA TRP A 154 -36.80 12.94 -22.06
C TRP A 154 -35.79 12.09 -21.27
N VAL A 155 -35.95 10.77 -21.22
CA VAL A 155 -35.12 9.90 -20.37
C VAL A 155 -33.64 9.95 -20.76
N SER A 156 -33.32 9.84 -22.06
CA SER A 156 -31.93 9.92 -22.54
C SER A 156 -31.32 11.29 -22.25
N ARG A 157 -32.07 12.37 -22.46
CA ARG A 157 -31.63 13.73 -22.15
C ARG A 157 -31.38 13.92 -20.65
N LEU A 158 -32.26 13.43 -19.77
CA LEU A 158 -32.05 13.53 -18.33
C LEU A 158 -30.87 12.69 -17.85
N CYS A 159 -30.64 11.52 -18.43
CA CYS A 159 -29.45 10.71 -18.18
C CYS A 159 -28.17 11.49 -18.55
N ALA A 160 -28.13 12.06 -19.75
CA ALA A 160 -27.00 12.87 -20.21
C ALA A 160 -26.78 14.12 -19.34
N LEU A 161 -27.85 14.85 -18.98
CA LEU A 161 -27.74 16.01 -18.09
C LEU A 161 -27.23 15.64 -16.69
N THR A 162 -27.72 14.53 -16.14
CA THR A 162 -27.27 14.02 -14.84
C THR A 162 -25.77 13.68 -14.87
N ALA A 163 -25.33 13.01 -15.95
CA ALA A 163 -23.92 12.66 -16.13
C ALA A 163 -23.03 13.89 -16.37
N ALA A 164 -23.46 14.82 -17.21
CA ALA A 164 -22.73 16.04 -17.52
C ALA A 164 -22.57 16.96 -16.30
N GLN A 165 -23.60 17.05 -15.45
CA GLN A 165 -23.55 17.87 -14.23
C GLN A 165 -22.44 17.44 -13.28
N ASP A 166 -22.21 16.13 -13.14
CA ASP A 166 -21.20 15.58 -12.22
C ASP A 166 -19.85 15.28 -12.88
N PHE A 167 -19.73 15.45 -14.22
CA PHE A 167 -18.50 15.18 -14.97
C PHE A 167 -17.29 15.82 -14.29
N GLY A 168 -17.38 17.12 -13.98
CA GLY A 168 -16.40 17.86 -13.18
C GLY A 168 -15.00 17.89 -13.78
N MET A 169 -14.56 19.04 -14.29
CA MET A 169 -13.17 19.23 -14.70
C MET A 169 -12.21 18.96 -13.53
N VAL A 170 -11.12 18.25 -13.78
CA VAL A 170 -10.07 18.01 -12.80
C VAL A 170 -8.95 19.02 -13.02
N ALA A 171 -8.41 19.53 -11.94
CA ALA A 171 -7.24 20.39 -11.97
C ALA A 171 -6.13 19.89 -11.05
N GLN A 172 -4.89 20.13 -11.43
CA GLN A 172 -3.74 19.96 -10.56
C GLN A 172 -3.54 21.25 -9.76
N VAL A 173 -3.29 21.10 -8.46
CA VAL A 173 -2.95 22.24 -7.61
C VAL A 173 -1.51 22.68 -7.92
N GLY A 174 -1.36 23.92 -8.35
CA GLY A 174 -0.08 24.58 -8.61
C GLY A 174 0.38 25.39 -7.40
N LYS A 175 0.74 26.66 -7.64
CA LYS A 175 1.23 27.56 -6.59
C LYS A 175 0.14 27.85 -5.55
N VAL A 176 0.52 27.79 -4.27
CA VAL A 176 -0.31 28.16 -3.13
C VAL A 176 0.32 29.37 -2.44
N ASP A 177 -0.43 30.47 -2.35
CA ASP A 177 -0.02 31.70 -1.68
C ASP A 177 -1.10 32.13 -0.69
N LEU A 178 -0.87 31.85 0.59
CA LEU A 178 -1.84 32.04 1.68
C LEU A 178 -3.17 31.32 1.41
N ARG A 179 -4.18 32.07 0.94
CA ARG A 179 -5.51 31.56 0.58
C ARG A 179 -5.73 31.51 -0.94
N THR A 180 -4.77 31.94 -1.74
CA THR A 180 -4.85 31.94 -3.20
C THR A 180 -4.20 30.68 -3.73
N VAL A 181 -4.92 29.92 -4.56
CA VAL A 181 -4.45 28.66 -5.13
C VAL A 181 -4.59 28.71 -6.64
N GLN A 182 -3.49 28.51 -7.35
CA GLN A 182 -3.47 28.35 -8.80
C GLN A 182 -3.81 26.89 -9.16
N LEU A 183 -4.69 26.72 -10.13
CA LEU A 183 -5.13 25.43 -10.64
C LEU A 183 -4.81 25.31 -12.12
N LEU A 184 -4.27 24.16 -12.51
CA LEU A 184 -3.98 23.79 -13.90
C LEU A 184 -5.02 22.77 -14.36
N ILE A 185 -5.87 23.13 -15.33
CA ILE A 185 -7.05 22.34 -15.69
C ILE A 185 -6.65 21.25 -16.69
N LYS A 186 -7.06 19.99 -16.46
CA LYS A 186 -6.91 18.91 -17.43
C LYS A 186 -7.89 19.09 -18.59
N GLY A 187 -7.42 18.83 -19.80
CA GLY A 187 -8.16 19.06 -21.05
C GLY A 187 -8.02 20.48 -21.60
N SER A 188 -7.36 21.39 -20.87
CA SER A 188 -7.19 22.77 -21.31
C SER A 188 -6.30 22.85 -22.54
N GLY A 189 -6.88 23.23 -23.68
CA GLY A 189 -6.18 23.29 -24.97
C GLY A 189 -7.00 22.66 -26.11
N ALA A 190 -7.97 21.81 -25.78
CA ALA A 190 -9.14 21.64 -26.64
C ALA A 190 -10.08 22.83 -26.43
N ALA A 191 -10.86 23.21 -27.46
CA ALA A 191 -11.91 24.20 -27.28
C ALA A 191 -12.91 23.66 -26.24
N ASP A 192 -12.88 24.22 -25.03
CA ASP A 192 -13.72 23.78 -23.93
C ASP A 192 -15.19 23.97 -24.31
N PRO A 193 -16.01 22.90 -24.31
CA PRO A 193 -17.43 23.06 -24.49
C PRO A 193 -18.01 23.96 -23.39
N GLU A 194 -18.93 24.84 -23.77
CA GLU A 194 -19.51 25.81 -22.83
C GLU A 194 -20.20 25.15 -21.62
N SER A 195 -20.65 23.91 -21.80
CA SER A 195 -21.32 23.06 -20.81
C SER A 195 -20.43 22.65 -19.63
N VAL A 196 -19.11 22.60 -19.82
CA VAL A 196 -18.14 22.13 -18.81
C VAL A 196 -17.05 23.15 -18.49
N ALA A 197 -16.96 24.22 -19.29
CA ALA A 197 -16.06 25.34 -19.08
C ALA A 197 -16.08 25.84 -17.61
N VAL A 198 -14.90 26.11 -17.07
CA VAL A 198 -14.75 26.62 -15.70
C VAL A 198 -15.09 28.11 -15.67
N ARG A 199 -15.92 28.52 -14.72
CA ARG A 199 -16.41 29.91 -14.57
C ARG A 199 -16.10 30.47 -13.19
N THR A 200 -15.98 31.79 -13.09
CA THR A 200 -15.83 32.48 -11.80
C THR A 200 -17.00 32.16 -10.87
N GLY A 201 -16.65 31.88 -9.61
CA GLY A 201 -17.55 31.49 -8.53
C GLY A 201 -17.89 29.99 -8.50
N GLU A 202 -17.44 29.19 -9.47
CA GLU A 202 -17.56 27.72 -9.38
C GLU A 202 -16.63 27.17 -8.30
N VAL A 203 -16.89 25.93 -7.87
CA VAL A 203 -16.22 25.33 -6.71
C VAL A 203 -15.55 24.03 -7.09
N PHE A 204 -14.35 23.83 -6.58
CA PHE A 204 -13.65 22.55 -6.62
C PHE A 204 -13.57 21.94 -5.22
N ALA A 205 -13.77 20.62 -5.14
CA ALA A 205 -13.38 19.81 -3.99
C ALA A 205 -11.90 19.43 -4.09
N LEU A 206 -11.21 19.39 -2.96
CA LEU A 206 -9.78 19.09 -2.90
C LEU A 206 -9.53 17.62 -2.53
N ALA A 207 -8.54 17.01 -3.19
CA ALA A 207 -8.06 15.66 -2.88
C ALA A 207 -6.53 15.65 -2.75
N GLU A 208 -6.03 15.01 -1.68
CA GLU A 208 -4.64 14.59 -1.55
C GLU A 208 -4.38 13.39 -2.45
N ILE A 209 -3.35 13.45 -3.28
CA ILE A 209 -2.90 12.30 -4.07
C ILE A 209 -1.68 11.71 -3.37
N ARG A 210 -1.82 10.49 -2.85
CA ARG A 210 -0.78 9.79 -2.10
C ARG A 210 -0.35 8.50 -2.78
N GLN A 211 0.90 8.10 -2.61
CA GLN A 211 1.35 6.76 -2.99
C GLN A 211 0.80 5.72 -2.01
N GLY A 212 -0.02 4.80 -2.51
CA GLY A 212 -0.56 3.68 -1.74
C GLY A 212 0.51 2.65 -1.37
N SER A 213 0.17 1.76 -0.44
CA SER A 213 1.06 0.67 0.00
C SER A 213 1.38 -0.34 -1.11
N ASP A 214 0.55 -0.40 -2.15
CA ASP A 214 0.76 -1.18 -3.37
C ASP A 214 1.60 -0.42 -4.42
N GLY A 215 2.15 0.74 -4.06
CA GLY A 215 2.91 1.63 -4.94
C GLY A 215 2.05 2.45 -5.89
N LYS A 216 0.73 2.23 -5.93
CA LYS A 216 -0.20 2.93 -6.83
C LYS A 216 -0.74 4.20 -6.18
N PRO A 217 -0.90 5.31 -6.94
CA PRO A 217 -1.49 6.51 -6.35
C PRO A 217 -2.94 6.28 -5.91
N GLN A 218 -3.33 6.91 -4.81
CA GLN A 218 -4.67 6.92 -4.22
C GLN A 218 -5.08 8.35 -3.92
N GLY A 219 -6.36 8.66 -4.12
CA GLY A 219 -6.91 9.97 -3.78
C GLY A 219 -7.63 9.93 -2.43
N ILE A 220 -7.41 10.95 -1.60
CA ILE A 220 -8.05 11.10 -0.30
C ILE A 220 -8.74 12.47 -0.26
N PRO A 221 -10.06 12.54 -0.03
CA PRO A 221 -10.75 13.82 0.11
C PRO A 221 -10.16 14.64 1.26
N VAL A 222 -10.01 15.94 1.03
CA VAL A 222 -9.70 16.91 2.08
C VAL A 222 -11.04 17.49 2.58
N PRO A 223 -11.57 17.01 3.72
CA PRO A 223 -12.89 17.39 4.17
C PRO A 223 -12.96 18.87 4.51
N ASP A 224 -14.14 19.47 4.29
CA ASP A 224 -14.44 20.87 4.59
C ASP A 224 -13.47 21.88 3.95
N ALA A 225 -12.75 21.51 2.90
CA ALA A 225 -11.81 22.36 2.17
C ALA A 225 -12.20 22.45 0.69
N TYR A 226 -12.49 23.67 0.24
CA TYR A 226 -12.96 23.94 -1.11
C TYR A 226 -12.23 25.13 -1.73
N LEU A 227 -12.09 25.08 -3.05
CA LEU A 227 -11.47 26.13 -3.84
C LEU A 227 -12.55 26.83 -4.66
N VAL A 228 -12.77 28.12 -4.44
CA VAL A 228 -13.75 28.92 -5.17
C VAL A 228 -13.03 29.72 -6.25
N VAL A 229 -13.44 29.57 -7.49
CA VAL A 229 -12.81 30.21 -8.65
C VAL A 229 -12.97 31.73 -8.57
N SER A 230 -11.86 32.46 -8.57
CA SER A 230 -11.85 33.93 -8.61
C SER A 230 -11.53 34.48 -10.00
N ASP A 231 -10.68 33.81 -10.76
CA ASP A 231 -10.27 34.22 -12.11
C ASP A 231 -9.97 33.01 -12.99
N VAL A 232 -10.24 33.09 -14.30
CA VAL A 232 -10.02 32.01 -15.28
C VAL A 232 -9.26 32.56 -16.47
N ARG A 233 -8.14 31.92 -16.83
CA ARG A 233 -7.28 32.30 -17.95
C ARG A 233 -6.79 31.05 -18.67
N GLU A 234 -7.08 30.92 -19.97
CA GLU A 234 -6.55 29.89 -20.88
C GLU A 234 -5.97 28.62 -20.21
N GLY A 235 -6.86 27.80 -19.65
CA GLY A 235 -6.48 26.51 -19.05
C GLY A 235 -5.96 26.53 -17.63
N GLU A 236 -5.87 27.70 -17.04
CA GLU A 236 -5.55 27.92 -15.64
C GLU A 236 -6.68 28.69 -14.97
N CYS A 237 -6.84 28.46 -13.67
CA CYS A 237 -7.69 29.34 -12.87
C CYS A 237 -7.03 29.66 -11.54
N THR A 238 -7.30 30.86 -11.06
CA THR A 238 -6.95 31.27 -9.71
C THR A 238 -8.18 31.08 -8.84
N THR A 239 -7.97 30.53 -7.66
CA THR A 239 -9.03 30.21 -6.71
C THR A 239 -8.71 30.75 -5.32
N ARG A 240 -9.75 30.95 -4.50
CA ARG A 240 -9.63 31.22 -3.07
C ARG A 240 -9.98 29.96 -2.29
N LEU A 241 -9.06 29.55 -1.42
CA LEU A 241 -9.19 28.43 -0.50
C LEU A 241 -10.03 28.84 0.71
N PHE A 242 -11.10 28.07 0.94
CA PHE A 242 -11.91 28.14 2.13
C PHE A 242 -11.87 26.78 2.82
N SER A 243 -11.54 26.78 4.10
CA SER A 243 -11.40 25.54 4.87
C SER A 243 -11.76 25.76 6.32
N ARG A 244 -12.45 24.79 6.92
CA ARG A 244 -12.66 24.71 8.37
C ARG A 244 -11.32 24.50 9.11
N TYR A 245 -10.43 23.72 8.51
CA TYR A 245 -9.14 23.36 9.10
C TYR A 245 -8.05 24.34 8.65
N ARG A 246 -7.10 24.59 9.55
CA ARG A 246 -5.91 25.38 9.26
C ARG A 246 -4.99 24.60 8.30
N ASP A 247 -4.45 25.30 7.31
CA ASP A 247 -3.46 24.80 6.36
C ASP A 247 -3.82 23.44 5.73
N PRO A 248 -5.00 23.31 5.06
CA PRO A 248 -5.47 22.05 4.49
C PRO A 248 -4.62 21.55 3.31
N ILE A 249 -3.81 22.43 2.73
CA ILE A 249 -2.82 22.11 1.70
C ILE A 249 -1.43 22.25 2.33
N LYS A 250 -0.76 21.11 2.56
CA LYS A 250 0.62 21.08 3.03
C LYS A 250 1.55 21.67 1.97
N GLN A 251 2.28 22.73 2.31
CA GLN A 251 3.29 23.32 1.42
C GLN A 251 4.52 22.43 1.24
N LYS A 252 4.85 21.63 2.26
CA LYS A 252 5.92 20.64 2.21
C LYS A 252 5.29 19.27 1.99
N PRO A 253 5.47 18.65 0.80
CA PRO A 253 4.98 17.30 0.59
C PRO A 253 5.70 16.33 1.54
N ASP A 254 4.94 15.42 2.15
CA ASP A 254 5.51 14.23 2.77
C ASP A 254 5.89 13.22 1.67
N ARG A 255 6.60 12.14 2.01
CA ARG A 255 7.09 11.17 1.01
C ARG A 255 6.00 10.55 0.15
N GLN A 256 4.83 10.38 0.71
CA GLN A 256 3.74 9.70 0.02
C GLN A 256 2.88 10.69 -0.73
N LEU A 257 2.80 11.95 -0.29
CA LEU A 257 2.04 12.99 -0.98
C LEU A 257 2.70 13.33 -2.32
N LEU A 258 2.10 12.81 -3.39
CA LEU A 258 2.48 13.11 -4.77
C LEU A 258 1.99 14.50 -5.20
N GLY A 259 0.97 15.04 -4.52
CA GLY A 259 0.46 16.38 -4.72
C GLY A 259 -1.01 16.50 -4.35
N TYR A 260 -1.65 17.56 -4.83
CA TYR A 260 -3.09 17.75 -4.68
C TYR A 260 -3.74 17.86 -6.06
N ARG A 261 -4.94 17.31 -6.17
CA ARG A 261 -5.83 17.53 -7.30
C ARG A 261 -7.15 18.10 -6.79
N ALA A 262 -7.85 18.79 -7.67
CA ALA A 262 -9.11 19.43 -7.37
C ALA A 262 -10.15 18.98 -8.42
N LEU A 263 -11.35 18.61 -7.98
CA LEU A 263 -12.47 18.21 -8.85
C LEU A 263 -13.54 19.30 -8.84
N LYS A 264 -13.85 19.88 -10.00
CA LYS A 264 -14.96 20.83 -10.15
C LYS A 264 -16.26 20.12 -9.78
N LEU A 265 -17.02 20.74 -8.88
CA LEU A 265 -18.29 20.24 -8.41
C LEU A 265 -19.42 20.73 -9.33
N GLY A 266 -20.41 19.86 -9.56
CA GLY A 266 -21.65 20.17 -10.28
C GLY A 266 -22.62 21.05 -9.46
N THR A 267 -22.14 22.21 -9.01
CA THR A 267 -22.91 23.13 -8.17
C THR A 267 -23.98 23.87 -8.98
N GLN A 268 -25.09 24.24 -8.34
CA GLN A 268 -26.22 24.88 -8.98
C GLN A 268 -26.70 26.12 -8.23
N ARG A 269 -27.69 26.81 -8.79
CA ARG A 269 -28.41 27.86 -8.08
C ARG A 269 -29.55 27.24 -7.28
N ALA A 270 -29.49 27.34 -5.96
CA ALA A 270 -30.48 26.76 -5.06
C ALA A 270 -30.55 27.55 -3.75
N PRO A 271 -31.67 27.48 -3.00
CA PRO A 271 -31.65 27.89 -1.60
C PRO A 271 -30.79 26.89 -0.81
N LEU A 272 -30.11 27.36 0.25
CA LEU A 272 -29.47 26.45 1.20
C LEU A 272 -30.58 25.72 1.96
N GLN A 273 -30.53 24.39 1.95
CA GLN A 273 -31.29 23.56 2.86
C GLN A 273 -30.28 22.82 3.74
N LEU A 274 -30.28 23.10 5.02
CA LEU A 274 -29.32 22.54 5.97
C LEU A 274 -30.07 21.81 7.08
N ARG A 275 -29.60 20.62 7.44
CA ARG A 275 -30.02 19.88 8.63
C ARG A 275 -28.82 19.73 9.55
N VAL A 276 -28.82 20.44 10.66
CA VAL A 276 -27.79 20.35 11.68
C VAL A 276 -28.16 19.22 12.64
N VAL A 277 -27.24 18.27 12.80
CA VAL A 277 -27.40 17.13 13.70
C VAL A 277 -26.24 17.09 14.69
N ASP A 278 -26.46 16.48 15.86
CA ASP A 278 -25.40 16.24 16.80
C ASP A 278 -24.39 15.24 16.20
N ALA A 279 -23.10 15.56 16.31
CA ALA A 279 -22.05 14.79 15.68
C ALA A 279 -21.96 13.33 16.18
N VAL A 280 -22.40 13.06 17.42
CA VAL A 280 -22.31 11.75 18.06
C VAL A 280 -23.62 10.97 17.90
N THR A 281 -24.73 11.54 18.37
CA THR A 281 -26.03 10.86 18.42
C THR A 281 -26.75 10.86 17.08
N ARG A 282 -26.36 11.76 16.15
CA ARG A 282 -27.08 12.06 14.90
C ARG A 282 -28.51 12.57 15.12
N GLU A 283 -28.85 12.94 16.34
CA GLU A 283 -30.13 13.57 16.64
C GLU A 283 -30.15 15.02 16.12
N PRO A 284 -31.31 15.54 15.73
CA PRO A 284 -31.38 16.92 15.25
C PRO A 284 -31.07 17.95 16.34
N LEU A 285 -30.36 19.02 15.98
CA LEU A 285 -30.04 20.12 16.90
C LEU A 285 -30.97 21.33 16.66
N PRO A 286 -32.03 21.52 17.47
CA PRO A 286 -32.90 22.69 17.37
C PRO A 286 -32.25 23.94 17.97
N GLY A 287 -32.68 25.13 17.53
CA GLY A 287 -32.20 26.39 18.11
C GLY A 287 -30.76 26.77 17.75
N CYS A 288 -30.12 26.04 16.83
CA CYS A 288 -28.80 26.39 16.31
C CYS A 288 -28.92 27.68 15.49
N GLY A 289 -28.11 28.69 15.82
CA GLY A 289 -27.98 29.90 15.02
C GLY A 289 -27.25 29.59 13.72
N VAL A 290 -27.76 30.12 12.61
CA VAL A 290 -27.21 29.90 11.27
C VAL A 290 -27.10 31.25 10.57
N LYS A 291 -25.88 31.74 10.35
CA LYS A 291 -25.63 32.94 9.54
C LYS A 291 -25.09 32.53 8.18
N VAL A 292 -25.76 32.95 7.11
CA VAL A 292 -25.44 32.57 5.73
C VAL A 292 -24.90 33.77 4.96
N TYR A 293 -23.70 33.63 4.43
CA TYR A 293 -23.01 34.66 3.64
C TYR A 293 -22.90 34.23 2.17
N PRO A 294 -23.19 35.13 1.19
CA PRO A 294 -23.23 34.78 -0.23
C PRO A 294 -21.86 34.65 -0.90
N SER A 295 -20.83 35.35 -0.43
CA SER A 295 -19.56 35.51 -1.16
C SER A 295 -18.29 35.39 -0.31
N GLY A 296 -18.44 34.97 0.96
CA GLY A 296 -17.35 34.71 1.90
C GLY A 296 -17.73 35.09 3.32
N PHE A 297 -16.98 34.61 4.31
CA PHE A 297 -17.21 34.91 5.74
C PHE A 297 -17.01 36.39 6.13
N ASP A 298 -16.38 37.16 5.25
CA ASP A 298 -16.11 38.59 5.41
C ASP A 298 -17.22 39.47 4.80
N ALA A 299 -18.27 38.88 4.21
CA ALA A 299 -19.35 39.65 3.57
C ALA A 299 -20.16 40.44 4.62
N LEU A 300 -20.51 41.70 4.28
CA LEU A 300 -21.21 42.62 5.18
C LEU A 300 -22.66 42.20 5.48
N GLN A 301 -23.30 41.47 4.57
CA GLN A 301 -24.68 41.03 4.69
C GLN A 301 -24.71 39.52 4.92
N ALA A 302 -25.44 39.11 5.97
CA ALA A 302 -25.72 37.74 6.28
C ALA A 302 -27.23 37.55 6.47
N GLU A 303 -27.78 36.45 5.96
CA GLU A 303 -29.11 35.99 6.35
C GLU A 303 -28.98 35.25 7.69
N GLU A 304 -29.66 35.73 8.73
CA GLU A 304 -29.66 35.11 10.06
C GLU A 304 -30.90 34.24 10.24
N LEU A 305 -30.68 32.98 10.57
CA LEU A 305 -31.70 31.95 10.69
C LEU A 305 -31.48 31.12 11.95
N THR A 306 -32.46 30.29 12.30
CA THR A 306 -32.37 29.36 13.42
C THR A 306 -32.97 28.01 13.02
N THR A 307 -32.32 26.91 13.41
CA THR A 307 -32.84 25.57 13.12
C THR A 307 -34.13 25.28 13.90
N ASN A 308 -35.07 24.60 13.24
CA ASN A 308 -36.33 24.17 13.87
C ASN A 308 -36.16 22.90 14.75
N ALA A 309 -37.27 22.37 15.28
CA ALA A 309 -37.30 21.14 16.09
C ALA A 309 -36.64 19.91 15.41
N GLN A 310 -36.56 19.89 14.08
CA GLN A 310 -35.94 18.83 13.28
C GLN A 310 -34.52 19.17 12.85
N GLY A 311 -33.90 20.19 13.47
CA GLY A 311 -32.56 20.67 13.14
C GLY A 311 -32.46 21.28 11.75
N ARG A 312 -33.59 21.57 11.09
CA ARG A 312 -33.62 22.04 9.69
C ARG A 312 -33.73 23.55 9.60
N VAL A 313 -33.08 24.10 8.58
CA VAL A 313 -33.20 25.49 8.16
C VAL A 313 -33.18 25.58 6.63
N ARG A 314 -33.89 26.56 6.09
CA ARG A 314 -33.91 26.86 4.65
C ARG A 314 -33.83 28.38 4.46
N THR A 315 -32.93 28.82 3.59
CA THR A 315 -32.81 30.24 3.23
C THR A 315 -33.99 30.68 2.37
N LYS A 316 -34.35 31.95 2.46
CA LYS A 316 -35.36 32.55 1.58
C LYS A 316 -34.80 32.75 0.18
N ASP A 317 -33.57 33.25 0.11
CA ASP A 317 -32.90 33.54 -1.15
C ASP A 317 -32.25 32.30 -1.76
N THR A 318 -32.06 32.38 -3.08
CA THR A 318 -31.28 31.41 -3.83
C THR A 318 -29.87 31.92 -3.99
N TYR A 319 -28.90 31.05 -3.76
CA TYR A 319 -27.49 31.36 -3.89
C TYR A 319 -26.91 30.59 -5.07
N LYS A 320 -25.79 31.09 -5.59
CA LYS A 320 -25.12 30.49 -6.75
C LYS A 320 -23.87 29.75 -6.28
N ASN A 321 -23.78 28.48 -6.64
CA ASN A 321 -22.63 27.59 -6.47
C ASN A 321 -22.27 27.21 -5.02
N VAL A 322 -22.08 28.19 -4.14
CA VAL A 322 -21.64 27.98 -2.76
C VAL A 322 -22.21 29.04 -1.84
N VAL A 323 -22.41 28.67 -0.58
CA VAL A 323 -22.69 29.59 0.52
C VAL A 323 -21.71 29.36 1.65
N PHE A 324 -21.44 30.40 2.43
CA PHE A 324 -20.54 30.32 3.58
C PHE A 324 -21.37 30.44 4.84
N VAL A 325 -21.31 29.46 5.72
CA VAL A 325 -22.22 29.37 6.86
C VAL A 325 -21.43 29.41 8.15
N ARG A 326 -21.84 30.30 9.06
CA ARG A 326 -21.44 30.27 10.47
C ARG A 326 -22.54 29.61 11.28
N LEU A 327 -22.19 28.53 11.98
CA LEU A 327 -23.08 27.82 12.89
C LEU A 327 -22.73 28.21 14.31
N SER A 328 -23.74 28.56 15.12
CA SER A 328 -23.57 28.90 16.52
C SER A 328 -24.56 28.17 17.42
N ILE A 329 -24.10 27.80 18.63
CA ILE A 329 -24.93 27.19 19.67
C ILE A 329 -24.84 28.08 20.90
N ALA A 330 -25.99 28.53 21.41
CA ALA A 330 -26.07 29.47 22.51
C ALA A 330 -25.24 30.75 22.28
N GLY A 331 -25.24 31.26 21.04
CA GLY A 331 -24.53 32.49 20.66
C GLY A 331 -23.03 32.36 20.45
N VAL A 332 -22.44 31.17 20.65
CA VAL A 332 -21.02 30.92 20.40
C VAL A 332 -20.84 30.28 19.03
N ASP A 333 -20.04 30.89 18.16
CA ASP A 333 -19.69 30.33 16.85
C ASP A 333 -18.91 29.02 17.04
N ARG A 334 -19.40 27.96 16.39
CA ARG A 334 -18.90 26.58 16.48
C ARG A 334 -18.20 26.14 15.20
N ALA A 335 -18.70 26.56 14.05
CA ALA A 335 -18.15 26.16 12.76
C ALA A 335 -18.32 27.25 11.71
N GLU A 336 -17.27 27.46 10.92
CA GLU A 336 -17.29 28.21 9.66
C GLU A 336 -17.10 27.21 8.52
N VAL A 337 -18.12 27.02 7.69
CA VAL A 337 -18.11 25.97 6.66
C VAL A 337 -18.62 26.52 5.33
N PRO A 338 -17.84 26.40 4.24
CA PRO A 338 -18.37 26.58 2.89
C PRO A 338 -19.23 25.36 2.50
N PHE A 339 -20.45 25.59 2.02
CA PHE A 339 -21.37 24.57 1.52
C PHE A 339 -21.57 24.71 0.02
N PRO A 340 -20.95 23.85 -0.80
CA PRO A 340 -21.28 23.76 -2.22
C PRO A 340 -22.74 23.32 -2.38
N LEU A 341 -23.48 24.07 -3.20
CA LEU A 341 -24.89 23.81 -3.47
C LEU A 341 -25.01 22.78 -4.57
N LEU A 342 -24.90 21.52 -4.19
CA LEU A 342 -24.92 20.41 -5.13
C LEU A 342 -26.35 20.12 -5.59
N SER A 343 -27.29 19.96 -4.67
CA SER A 343 -28.69 19.66 -4.96
C SER A 343 -29.64 20.67 -4.30
N ASP A 344 -30.93 20.55 -4.56
CA ASP A 344 -31.99 21.24 -3.86
C ASP A 344 -32.40 20.54 -2.55
N GLY A 345 -31.83 19.37 -2.25
CA GLY A 345 -32.10 18.62 -1.03
C GLY A 345 -31.36 19.16 0.21
N PRO A 346 -31.80 18.75 1.41
CA PRO A 346 -31.13 19.12 2.66
C PRO A 346 -29.74 18.48 2.76
N ILE A 347 -28.74 19.32 3.05
CA ILE A 347 -27.39 18.90 3.42
C ILE A 347 -27.40 18.60 4.92
N GLU A 348 -27.03 17.38 5.30
CA GLU A 348 -26.85 17.05 6.72
C GLU A 348 -25.44 17.45 7.17
N TYR A 349 -25.34 18.28 8.21
CA TYR A 349 -24.07 18.71 8.78
C TYR A 349 -23.98 18.32 10.25
N PRO A 350 -23.03 17.44 10.63
CA PRO A 350 -22.80 17.11 12.04
C PRO A 350 -22.09 18.27 12.74
N LEU A 351 -22.74 18.83 13.76
CA LEU A 351 -22.21 19.86 14.63
C LEU A 351 -22.06 19.30 16.05
N SER A 352 -20.96 19.66 16.70
CA SER A 352 -20.74 19.28 18.09
C SER A 352 -21.53 20.21 19.02
N GLY A 353 -22.29 19.65 19.97
CA GLY A 353 -23.11 20.43 20.90
C GLY A 353 -22.32 21.32 21.88
N SER A 354 -21.01 21.08 22.06
CA SER A 354 -20.16 21.80 23.02
C SER A 354 -18.81 22.22 22.43
N GLN A 355 -18.18 23.24 23.03
CA GLN A 355 -16.82 23.70 22.64
C GLN A 355 -15.80 22.57 22.78
N GLU A 356 -15.98 21.77 23.82
CA GLU A 356 -15.19 20.59 24.11
C GLU A 356 -15.31 19.57 22.97
N ALA A 357 -16.52 19.29 22.49
CA ALA A 357 -16.73 18.36 21.38
C ALA A 357 -16.15 18.89 20.05
N ASP A 358 -16.16 20.19 19.78
CA ASP A 358 -15.42 20.78 18.64
C ASP A 358 -13.90 20.61 18.78
N ALA A 359 -13.37 20.77 19.99
CA ALA A 359 -11.94 20.55 20.25
C ALA A 359 -11.56 19.07 20.09
N ILE A 360 -12.44 18.15 20.52
CA ILE A 360 -12.31 16.71 20.27
C ILE A 360 -12.28 16.43 18.77
N ALA A 361 -13.22 16.97 17.99
CA ALA A 361 -13.28 16.74 16.54
C ALA A 361 -12.01 17.24 15.82
N ARG A 362 -11.48 18.41 16.18
CA ARG A 362 -10.21 18.92 15.65
C ARG A 362 -9.02 18.03 16.03
N LEU A 363 -8.95 17.62 17.30
CA LEU A 363 -7.91 16.71 17.79
C LEU A 363 -7.95 15.37 17.02
N GLU A 364 -9.12 14.77 16.88
CA GLU A 364 -9.31 13.51 16.18
C GLU A 364 -8.94 13.61 14.70
N TYR A 365 -9.35 14.69 14.02
CA TYR A 365 -8.96 14.93 12.63
C TYR A 365 -7.44 14.99 12.49
N ARG A 366 -6.77 15.84 13.29
CA ARG A 366 -5.32 16.02 13.21
C ARG A 366 -4.57 14.75 13.59
N ASN A 367 -5.00 14.07 14.66
CA ASN A 367 -4.44 12.81 15.10
C ASN A 367 -4.59 11.70 14.04
N ARG A 368 -5.73 11.63 13.33
CA ARG A 368 -5.95 10.64 12.26
C ARG A 368 -5.00 10.86 11.08
N GLN A 369 -4.77 12.11 10.70
CA GLN A 369 -3.79 12.46 9.65
C GLN A 369 -2.37 12.07 10.09
N TRP A 370 -2.00 12.41 11.33
CA TRP A 370 -0.70 12.07 11.90
C TRP A 370 -0.46 10.56 12.01
N LEU A 371 -1.44 9.80 12.55
CA LEU A 371 -1.37 8.35 12.65
C LEU A 371 -1.28 7.66 11.28
N ARG A 372 -1.85 8.28 10.23
CA ARG A 372 -1.68 7.79 8.86
C ARG A 372 -0.22 7.88 8.45
N GLN A 373 0.42 9.04 8.59
CA GLN A 373 1.83 9.24 8.25
C GLN A 373 2.76 8.30 9.05
N VAL A 374 2.43 8.03 10.32
CA VAL A 374 3.17 7.04 11.13
C VAL A 374 3.10 5.65 10.52
N ARG A 375 1.90 5.17 10.13
CA ARG A 375 1.73 3.83 9.53
C ARG A 375 2.40 3.73 8.16
N GLU A 376 2.31 4.80 7.39
CA GLU A 376 2.96 4.93 6.09
C GLU A 376 4.49 4.82 6.21
N LEU A 377 5.08 5.51 7.18
CA LEU A 377 6.51 5.40 7.48
C LEU A 377 6.88 3.99 7.96
N ASP A 378 6.08 3.40 8.84
CA ASP A 378 6.29 2.03 9.34
C ASP A 378 6.32 1.00 8.20
N LEU A 379 5.36 1.08 7.27
CA LEU A 379 5.33 0.23 6.07
C LEU A 379 6.53 0.47 5.15
N SER A 380 6.95 1.72 4.98
CA SER A 380 8.16 2.04 4.20
C SER A 380 9.40 1.40 4.82
N MET A 381 9.51 1.37 6.14
CA MET A 381 10.64 0.77 6.85
C MET A 381 10.70 -0.74 6.65
N ASP A 382 9.54 -1.41 6.56
CA ASP A 382 9.49 -2.84 6.26
C ASP A 382 9.94 -3.14 4.81
N GLY A 383 9.58 -2.27 3.85
CA GLY A 383 10.08 -2.33 2.48
C GLY A 383 11.59 -2.06 2.37
N ASP A 384 12.09 -1.07 3.10
CA ASP A 384 13.52 -0.76 3.21
C ASP A 384 14.31 -1.96 3.77
N ALA A 385 13.77 -2.65 4.79
CA ALA A 385 14.37 -3.86 5.35
C ALA A 385 14.41 -5.02 4.35
N ALA A 386 13.38 -5.19 3.52
CA ALA A 386 13.39 -6.17 2.43
C ALA A 386 14.50 -5.85 1.40
N SER A 387 14.61 -4.58 1.01
CA SER A 387 15.67 -4.12 0.08
C SER A 387 17.08 -4.38 0.61
N ILE A 388 17.32 -4.14 1.90
CA ILE A 388 18.62 -4.44 2.54
C ILE A 388 18.93 -5.94 2.43
N ARG A 389 17.95 -6.83 2.68
CA ARG A 389 18.15 -8.29 2.54
C ARG A 389 18.51 -8.69 1.12
N ASP A 390 17.86 -8.08 0.13
CA ASP A 390 18.18 -8.32 -1.28
C ASP A 390 19.62 -7.88 -1.63
N ILE A 391 20.06 -6.71 -1.12
CA ILE A 391 21.42 -6.21 -1.33
C ILE A 391 22.46 -7.11 -0.66
N ILE A 392 22.19 -7.62 0.55
CA ILE A 392 23.09 -8.60 1.21
C ILE A 392 23.32 -9.81 0.30
N THR A 393 22.26 -10.31 -0.32
CA THR A 393 22.31 -11.49 -1.19
C THR A 393 23.03 -11.21 -2.52
N LYS A 394 22.80 -10.05 -3.13
CA LYS A 394 23.30 -9.71 -4.48
C LYS A 394 24.66 -9.01 -4.50
N SER A 395 24.96 -8.21 -3.48
CA SER A 395 26.09 -7.27 -3.48
C SER A 395 26.91 -7.29 -2.18
N GLY A 396 26.51 -8.11 -1.20
CA GLY A 396 27.22 -8.31 0.06
C GLY A 396 26.88 -7.29 1.14
N GLU A 397 27.37 -7.58 2.35
CA GLU A 397 27.02 -6.83 3.57
C GLU A 397 27.50 -5.37 3.54
N GLN A 398 28.67 -5.07 2.96
CA GLN A 398 29.20 -3.70 2.94
C GLN A 398 28.30 -2.73 2.14
N ALA A 399 27.81 -3.17 0.97
CA ALA A 399 26.85 -2.39 0.19
C ALA A 399 25.52 -2.21 0.95
N ALA A 400 25.05 -3.27 1.61
CA ALA A 400 23.84 -3.23 2.43
C ALA A 400 23.99 -2.29 3.63
N ALA A 401 25.16 -2.26 4.28
CA ALA A 401 25.47 -1.36 5.40
C ALA A 401 25.50 0.11 4.96
N GLY A 402 26.10 0.40 3.79
CA GLY A 402 26.02 1.72 3.17
C GLY A 402 24.57 2.17 2.97
N LYS A 403 23.72 1.29 2.42
CA LYS A 403 22.30 1.59 2.21
C LYS A 403 21.52 1.72 3.51
N ALA A 404 21.78 0.89 4.51
CA ALA A 404 21.15 0.97 5.82
C ALA A 404 21.47 2.29 6.54
N LYS A 405 22.72 2.78 6.43
CA LYS A 405 23.12 4.09 6.98
C LYS A 405 22.38 5.24 6.30
N GLU A 406 22.25 5.20 4.97
CA GLU A 406 21.46 6.17 4.20
C GLU A 406 20.00 6.17 4.67
N ILE A 407 19.38 4.99 4.73
CA ILE A 407 18.00 4.80 5.20
C ILE A 407 17.82 5.32 6.63
N ALA A 408 18.72 4.99 7.55
CA ALA A 408 18.63 5.42 8.95
C ALA A 408 18.64 6.95 9.09
N SER A 409 19.60 7.62 8.41
CA SER A 409 19.69 9.09 8.39
C SER A 409 18.42 9.72 7.81
N ARG A 410 17.92 9.16 6.71
CA ARG A 410 16.72 9.59 6.02
C ARG A 410 15.46 9.46 6.91
N LEU A 411 15.30 8.32 7.58
CA LEU A 411 14.17 8.04 8.48
C LEU A 411 14.21 8.90 9.76
N GLN A 412 15.41 9.22 10.27
CA GLN A 412 15.56 10.09 11.43
C GLN A 412 14.94 11.47 11.15
N GLY A 413 15.16 12.03 9.95
CA GLY A 413 14.53 13.28 9.52
C GLY A 413 13.00 13.23 9.51
N ASP A 414 12.40 12.12 9.02
CA ASP A 414 10.94 11.97 9.01
C ASP A 414 10.38 11.82 10.42
N ILE A 415 11.07 11.07 11.29
CA ILE A 415 10.68 10.89 12.69
C ILE A 415 10.69 12.23 13.44
N ASP A 416 11.70 13.07 13.20
CA ASP A 416 11.77 14.40 13.81
C ASP A 416 10.69 15.35 13.28
N GLN A 417 10.29 15.21 12.01
CA GLN A 417 9.11 15.87 11.48
C GLN A 417 7.83 15.39 12.17
N LEU A 418 7.62 14.07 12.28
CA LEU A 418 6.46 13.51 12.98
C LEU A 418 6.39 13.95 14.44
N ALA A 419 7.54 14.10 15.11
CA ALA A 419 7.59 14.63 16.47
C ALA A 419 7.10 16.08 16.55
N ARG A 420 7.47 16.95 15.60
CA ARG A 420 6.95 18.32 15.51
C ARG A 420 5.46 18.34 15.18
N GLU A 421 5.01 17.50 14.25
CA GLU A 421 3.58 17.40 13.91
C GLU A 421 2.74 16.88 15.09
N LEU A 422 3.30 16.04 15.97
CA LEU A 422 2.63 15.60 17.20
C LEU A 422 2.42 16.76 18.20
N GLU A 423 3.32 17.74 18.24
CA GLU A 423 3.12 18.98 19.01
C GLU A 423 1.99 19.83 18.40
N GLU A 424 1.85 19.86 17.07
CA GLU A 424 0.70 20.52 16.43
C GLU A 424 -0.62 19.78 16.70
N VAL A 425 -0.60 18.44 16.82
CA VAL A 425 -1.75 17.65 17.29
C VAL A 425 -2.12 18.08 18.72
N ARG A 426 -1.12 18.26 19.60
CA ARG A 426 -1.33 18.75 20.97
C ARG A 426 -1.99 20.12 20.98
N ASP A 427 -1.47 21.06 20.19
CA ASP A 427 -2.00 22.42 20.10
C ASP A 427 -3.41 22.47 19.52
N SER A 428 -3.70 21.62 18.52
CA SER A 428 -5.04 21.53 17.92
C SER A 428 -6.10 20.99 18.89
N GLY A 429 -5.67 20.20 19.88
CA GLY A 429 -6.51 19.64 20.94
C GLY A 429 -6.71 20.52 22.17
N ARG A 430 -6.22 21.78 22.18
CA ARG A 430 -6.49 22.71 23.27
C ARG A 430 -8.01 22.91 23.44
N GLY A 431 -8.53 22.57 24.61
CA GLY A 431 -9.96 22.59 24.93
C GLY A 431 -10.65 21.21 24.89
N ALA A 432 -9.97 20.16 24.43
CA ALA A 432 -10.44 18.78 24.58
C ALA A 432 -10.24 18.30 26.05
N PRO A 433 -10.95 17.26 26.51
CA PRO A 433 -10.75 16.73 27.85
C PRO A 433 -9.28 16.32 28.07
N PRO A 434 -8.62 16.75 29.16
CA PRO A 434 -7.19 16.51 29.37
C PRO A 434 -6.81 15.04 29.25
N GLN A 435 -7.65 14.14 29.78
CA GLN A 435 -7.43 12.69 29.73
C GLN A 435 -7.36 12.15 28.29
N LEU A 436 -8.20 12.66 27.39
CA LEU A 436 -8.21 12.25 25.98
C LEU A 436 -7.00 12.80 25.24
N LEU A 437 -6.65 14.06 25.49
CA LEU A 437 -5.47 14.70 24.92
C LEU A 437 -4.20 13.96 25.34
N ASP A 438 -4.03 13.72 26.64
CA ASP A 438 -2.88 13.01 27.19
C ASP A 438 -2.79 11.58 26.66
N ALA A 439 -3.92 10.85 26.59
CA ALA A 439 -3.95 9.51 26.00
C ALA A 439 -3.51 9.51 24.52
N THR A 440 -3.94 10.52 23.76
CA THR A 440 -3.59 10.69 22.34
C THR A 440 -2.10 10.98 22.17
N ILE A 441 -1.57 11.92 22.95
CA ILE A 441 -0.15 12.31 22.90
C ILE A 441 0.76 11.18 23.38
N ASN A 442 0.39 10.48 24.46
CA ASN A 442 1.14 9.33 24.95
C ASN A 442 1.18 8.19 23.93
N ARG A 443 0.07 7.94 23.21
CA ARG A 443 0.05 6.98 22.10
C ARG A 443 0.99 7.42 20.99
N GLY A 444 1.00 8.71 20.64
CA GLY A 444 1.90 9.26 19.63
C GLY A 444 3.37 9.13 20.01
N GLN A 445 3.74 9.47 21.24
CA GLN A 445 5.10 9.30 21.77
C GLN A 445 5.56 7.84 21.74
N LYS A 446 4.68 6.89 22.09
CA LYS A 446 4.97 5.45 21.97
C LYS A 446 5.25 5.04 20.53
N ALA A 447 4.46 5.53 19.58
CA ALA A 447 4.67 5.24 18.15
C ALA A 447 5.99 5.83 17.63
N ILE A 448 6.32 7.09 17.98
CA ILE A 448 7.62 7.69 17.67
C ILE A 448 8.76 6.87 18.26
N THR A 449 8.63 6.42 19.52
CA THR A 449 9.65 5.59 20.18
C THR A 449 9.84 4.26 19.45
N ALA A 450 8.76 3.63 19.00
CA ALA A 450 8.82 2.40 18.21
C ALA A 450 9.53 2.61 16.86
N LEU A 451 9.22 3.70 16.15
CA LEU A 451 9.91 4.07 14.91
C LEU A 451 11.40 4.35 15.15
N LYS A 452 11.75 5.10 16.21
CA LYS A 452 13.15 5.34 16.60
C LYS A 452 13.90 4.03 16.87
N ALA A 453 13.27 3.07 17.54
CA ALA A 453 13.89 1.78 17.81
C ALA A 453 14.16 0.99 16.51
N LYS A 454 13.22 0.97 15.56
CA LYS A 454 13.45 0.36 14.24
C LYS A 454 14.54 1.11 13.44
N THR A 455 14.55 2.44 13.46
CA THR A 455 15.60 3.26 12.80
C THR A 455 16.98 3.02 13.39
N LYS A 456 17.06 2.89 14.72
CA LYS A 456 18.29 2.55 15.45
C LYS A 456 18.85 1.20 14.99
N ALA A 457 17.98 0.21 14.75
CA ALA A 457 18.41 -1.09 14.24
C ALA A 457 19.11 -1.00 12.87
N PHE A 458 18.69 -0.10 11.97
CA PHE A 458 19.39 0.13 10.70
C PHE A 458 20.78 0.75 10.91
N SER A 459 20.90 1.73 11.82
CA SER A 459 22.20 2.34 12.13
C SER A 459 23.14 1.37 12.83
N GLU A 460 22.63 0.56 13.77
CA GLU A 460 23.42 -0.46 14.48
C GLU A 460 23.90 -1.55 13.53
N PHE A 461 23.06 -2.00 12.59
CA PHE A 461 23.49 -2.92 11.52
C PHE A 461 24.60 -2.31 10.65
N ALA A 462 24.46 -1.04 10.27
CA ALA A 462 25.48 -0.37 9.46
C ALA A 462 26.81 -0.22 10.20
N GLU A 463 26.77 0.16 11.48
CA GLU A 463 27.96 0.28 12.33
C GLU A 463 28.61 -1.08 12.58
N GLU A 464 27.81 -2.12 12.82
CA GLU A 464 28.28 -3.49 13.02
C GLU A 464 29.04 -4.04 11.80
N VAL A 465 28.56 -3.75 10.59
CA VAL A 465 29.23 -4.22 9.37
C VAL A 465 30.48 -3.39 9.05
N GLN A 466 30.47 -2.08 9.34
CA GLN A 466 31.61 -1.20 9.10
C GLN A 466 32.73 -1.45 10.12
N ASN A 467 32.37 -1.68 11.38
CA ASN A 467 33.28 -1.86 12.51
C ASN A 467 32.93 -3.14 13.28
N PRO A 468 33.09 -4.34 12.66
CA PRO A 468 32.73 -5.57 13.33
C PRO A 468 33.64 -5.81 14.53
N THR A 469 33.05 -6.11 15.68
CA THR A 469 33.82 -6.48 16.87
C THR A 469 34.59 -7.78 16.61
N PRO A 470 35.75 -8.01 17.26
CA PRO A 470 36.48 -9.26 17.14
C PRO A 470 35.60 -10.49 17.39
N ALA A 471 34.70 -10.43 18.38
CA ALA A 471 33.74 -11.48 18.69
C ALA A 471 32.81 -11.80 17.51
N LYS A 472 32.34 -10.78 16.79
CA LYS A 472 31.46 -10.91 15.61
C LYS A 472 32.21 -11.41 14.38
N ILE A 473 33.46 -11.00 14.19
CA ILE A 473 34.34 -11.56 13.15
C ILE A 473 34.51 -13.07 13.39
N ALA A 474 34.83 -13.47 14.62
CA ALA A 474 34.95 -14.88 15.00
C ALA A 474 33.62 -15.64 14.79
N LEU A 475 32.49 -15.05 15.20
CA LEU A 475 31.16 -15.63 14.98
C LEU A 475 30.83 -15.82 13.49
N LYS A 476 31.17 -14.84 12.64
CA LYS A 476 30.94 -14.94 11.20
C LYS A 476 31.78 -16.05 10.58
N LYS A 477 33.05 -16.17 10.97
CA LYS A 477 33.91 -17.30 10.58
C LYS A 477 33.33 -18.64 11.04
N ALA A 478 32.86 -18.71 12.28
CA ALA A 478 32.23 -19.90 12.86
C ALA A 478 31.00 -20.33 12.07
N ARG A 479 30.11 -19.39 11.74
CA ARG A 479 28.90 -19.66 10.94
C ARG A 479 29.22 -20.09 9.50
N LEU A 480 30.28 -19.54 8.90
CA LEU A 480 30.74 -19.97 7.58
C LEU A 480 31.26 -21.42 7.63
N ALA A 481 32.04 -21.76 8.65
CA ALA A 481 32.51 -23.13 8.88
C ALA A 481 31.36 -24.11 9.19
N ASP A 482 30.39 -23.69 10.02
CA ASP A 482 29.19 -24.47 10.37
C ASP A 482 28.38 -24.82 9.10
N ARG A 483 28.13 -23.83 8.23
CA ARG A 483 27.47 -24.05 6.92
C ARG A 483 28.29 -24.88 5.95
N ALA A 484 29.62 -24.84 6.05
CA ALA A 484 30.50 -25.71 5.28
C ALA A 484 30.58 -27.13 5.87
N PHE A 485 29.89 -27.39 6.98
CA PHE A 485 29.95 -28.60 7.80
C PHE A 485 31.36 -28.94 8.29
N ASP A 486 32.19 -27.91 8.50
CA ASP A 486 33.49 -28.03 9.16
C ASP A 486 33.31 -27.85 10.67
N ALA A 487 32.89 -28.92 11.35
CA ALA A 487 32.61 -28.91 12.78
C ALA A 487 33.81 -28.42 13.63
N PRO A 488 35.07 -28.88 13.40
CA PRO A 488 36.22 -28.38 14.13
C PRO A 488 36.40 -26.86 14.02
N ALA A 489 36.38 -26.30 12.80
CA ALA A 489 36.54 -24.87 12.59
C ALA A 489 35.34 -24.07 13.14
N ALA A 490 34.13 -24.61 13.03
CA ALA A 490 32.93 -24.01 13.59
C ALA A 490 33.00 -23.93 15.13
N ILE A 491 33.33 -25.05 15.79
CA ILE A 491 33.50 -25.12 17.25
C ILE A 491 34.55 -24.09 17.71
N ALA A 492 35.73 -24.08 17.08
CA ALA A 492 36.79 -23.15 17.43
C ALA A 492 36.38 -21.68 17.27
N GLY A 493 35.69 -21.34 16.17
CA GLY A 493 35.21 -19.98 15.94
C GLY A 493 34.11 -19.55 16.92
N TYR A 494 33.19 -20.45 17.29
CA TYR A 494 32.15 -20.17 18.28
C TYR A 494 32.73 -20.02 19.69
N GLU A 495 33.73 -20.83 20.06
CA GLU A 495 34.47 -20.69 21.31
C GLU A 495 35.25 -19.38 21.38
N GLU A 496 35.95 -19.00 20.31
CA GLU A 496 36.65 -17.72 20.21
C GLU A 496 35.68 -16.55 20.34
N SER A 497 34.51 -16.63 19.68
CA SER A 497 33.46 -15.63 19.82
C SER A 497 32.96 -15.49 21.26
N LEU A 498 32.65 -16.61 21.93
CA LEU A 498 32.19 -16.63 23.33
C LEU A 498 33.25 -16.18 24.32
N LYS A 499 34.54 -16.43 24.03
CA LYS A 499 35.66 -15.94 24.82
C LYS A 499 35.79 -14.41 24.73
N LEU A 500 35.48 -13.84 23.56
CA LEU A 500 35.52 -12.40 23.33
C LEU A 500 34.26 -11.68 23.83
N ASP A 501 33.11 -12.37 23.86
CA ASP A 501 31.86 -11.89 24.43
C ASP A 501 31.02 -13.05 24.98
N GLU A 502 30.97 -13.18 26.32
CA GLU A 502 30.26 -14.26 27.01
C GLU A 502 28.73 -14.13 26.93
N ASN A 503 28.19 -12.95 26.60
CA ASN A 503 26.75 -12.66 26.63
C ASN A 503 26.02 -13.07 25.33
N GLN A 504 26.35 -14.24 24.79
CA GLN A 504 25.78 -14.76 23.55
C GLN A 504 25.10 -16.14 23.76
N PRO A 505 23.91 -16.20 24.42
CA PRO A 505 23.27 -17.46 24.78
C PRO A 505 22.90 -18.33 23.58
N GLU A 506 22.53 -17.73 22.45
CA GLU A 506 22.25 -18.46 21.20
C GLU A 506 23.50 -19.11 20.61
N VAL A 507 24.65 -18.43 20.71
CA VAL A 507 25.93 -18.96 20.25
C VAL A 507 26.35 -20.15 21.11
N LYS A 508 26.12 -20.07 22.42
CA LYS A 508 26.35 -21.18 23.36
C LYS A 508 25.46 -22.39 23.04
N ASP A 509 24.15 -22.19 22.84
CA ASP A 509 23.24 -23.29 22.47
C ASP A 509 23.65 -23.95 21.15
N ARG A 510 23.99 -23.15 20.13
CA ARG A 510 24.47 -23.69 18.84
C ARG A 510 25.79 -24.45 19.00
N LEU A 511 26.75 -23.91 19.74
CA LEU A 511 28.02 -24.59 20.04
C LEU A 511 27.80 -25.94 20.73
N ASP A 512 26.92 -25.99 21.73
CA ASP A 512 26.61 -27.22 22.46
C ASP A 512 25.96 -28.28 21.56
N LYS A 513 25.08 -27.87 20.64
CA LYS A 513 24.49 -28.74 19.61
C LYS A 513 25.56 -29.32 18.68
N ILE A 514 26.45 -28.48 18.15
CA ILE A 514 27.53 -28.90 17.25
C ILE A 514 28.48 -29.86 17.96
N ARG A 515 28.89 -29.54 19.20
CA ARG A 515 29.75 -30.41 20.01
C ARG A 515 29.10 -31.77 20.26
N ARG A 516 27.81 -31.80 20.60
CA ARG A 516 27.06 -33.05 20.83
C ARG A 516 27.00 -33.91 19.57
N ALA A 517 26.74 -33.30 18.41
CA ALA A 517 26.71 -34.00 17.13
C ALA A 517 28.11 -34.51 16.72
N TRP A 518 29.15 -33.71 16.96
CA TRP A 518 30.53 -34.05 16.58
C TRP A 518 31.23 -35.03 17.54
N GLN A 519 30.70 -35.25 18.74
CA GLN A 519 31.31 -36.14 19.73
C GLN A 519 31.32 -37.61 19.28
N ILE A 520 32.47 -38.28 19.38
CA ILE A 520 32.58 -39.72 19.10
C ILE A 520 31.82 -40.51 20.16
N LYS A 521 30.78 -41.23 19.73
CA LYS A 521 29.93 -42.10 20.56
C LYS A 521 30.51 -43.52 20.58
N GLY A 522 30.60 -44.14 21.76
CA GLY A 522 31.09 -45.52 21.90
C GLY A 522 32.62 -45.69 21.96
N GLY A 523 33.38 -44.59 22.14
CA GLY A 523 34.83 -44.62 22.32
C GLY A 523 35.64 -44.70 21.01
N PRO A 524 36.98 -44.63 21.09
CA PRO A 524 37.87 -44.49 19.93
C PRO A 524 37.93 -45.74 19.04
N THR A 525 37.53 -46.91 19.56
CA THR A 525 37.48 -48.17 18.82
C THR A 525 36.06 -48.57 18.43
N GLY A 526 35.05 -47.78 18.81
CA GLY A 526 33.64 -48.07 18.56
C GLY A 526 33.23 -47.91 17.08
N PRO A 527 32.04 -48.41 16.68
CA PRO A 527 31.56 -48.36 15.29
C PRO A 527 31.50 -46.95 14.70
N HIS A 528 31.15 -45.94 15.50
CA HIS A 528 31.12 -44.55 15.07
C HIS A 528 32.53 -44.02 14.75
N ALA A 529 33.52 -44.27 15.63
CA ALA A 529 34.90 -43.87 15.39
C ALA A 529 35.48 -44.51 14.12
N GLN A 530 35.19 -45.80 13.91
CA GLN A 530 35.58 -46.53 12.71
C GLN A 530 34.92 -45.96 11.45
N ALA A 531 33.63 -45.63 11.49
CA ALA A 531 32.92 -45.01 10.38
C ALA A 531 33.50 -43.66 9.99
N ARG A 532 33.77 -42.79 10.98
CA ARG A 532 34.41 -41.50 10.73
C ARG A 532 35.80 -41.68 10.11
N LYS A 533 36.62 -42.56 10.69
CA LYS A 533 37.95 -42.86 10.15
C LYS A 533 37.88 -43.34 8.69
N TYR A 534 37.01 -44.30 8.40
CA TYR A 534 36.84 -44.84 7.05
C TYR A 534 36.44 -43.77 6.04
N ILE A 535 35.48 -42.90 6.38
CA ILE A 535 35.00 -41.84 5.49
C ILE A 535 36.09 -40.79 5.21
N PHE A 536 36.83 -40.39 6.24
CA PHE A 536 37.86 -39.35 6.11
C PHE A 536 39.15 -39.85 5.46
N GLU A 537 39.58 -41.08 5.74
CA GLU A 537 40.89 -41.58 5.31
C GLU A 537 40.83 -42.54 4.11
N VAL A 538 39.73 -43.28 3.94
CA VAL A 538 39.64 -44.38 2.96
C VAL A 538 38.66 -44.06 1.84
N TRP A 539 37.41 -43.72 2.16
CA TRP A 539 36.34 -43.64 1.17
C TRP A 539 36.62 -42.64 0.04
N GLY A 540 37.15 -41.45 0.37
CA GLY A 540 37.46 -40.42 -0.62
C GLY A 540 38.61 -40.77 -1.57
N THR A 541 39.41 -41.80 -1.28
CA THR A 541 40.58 -42.20 -2.09
C THR A 541 40.31 -43.39 -3.00
N LEU A 542 39.16 -44.07 -2.84
CA LEU A 542 38.80 -45.23 -3.67
C LEU A 542 38.44 -44.80 -5.10
N GLU A 543 38.82 -45.59 -6.09
CA GLU A 543 38.51 -45.37 -7.51
C GLU A 543 38.20 -46.71 -8.20
N GLY A 544 37.47 -46.66 -9.33
CA GLY A 544 37.20 -47.84 -10.17
C GLY A 544 36.60 -49.03 -9.42
N GLU A 545 37.22 -50.20 -9.54
CA GLU A 545 36.77 -51.43 -8.88
C GLU A 545 36.83 -51.37 -7.35
N ASP A 546 37.76 -50.61 -6.78
CA ASP A 546 37.89 -50.49 -5.33
C ASP A 546 36.72 -49.71 -4.74
N LEU A 547 36.18 -48.76 -5.50
CA LEU A 547 34.97 -48.03 -5.14
C LEU A 547 33.75 -48.97 -5.09
N GLU A 548 33.62 -49.87 -6.06
CA GLU A 548 32.57 -50.90 -6.06
C GLU A 548 32.70 -51.85 -4.87
N LYS A 549 33.91 -52.37 -4.60
CA LYS A 549 34.19 -53.23 -3.46
C LYS A 549 33.95 -52.53 -2.11
N GLY A 550 34.11 -51.21 -2.05
CA GLY A 550 33.88 -50.39 -0.86
C GLY A 550 32.41 -50.11 -0.55
N LEU A 551 31.49 -50.25 -1.52
CA LEU A 551 30.07 -49.88 -1.35
C LEU A 551 29.36 -50.56 -0.16
N PRO A 552 29.52 -51.86 0.10
CA PRO A 552 28.90 -52.51 1.25
C PRO A 552 29.43 -51.95 2.58
N ALA A 553 30.73 -51.66 2.67
CA ALA A 553 31.35 -51.12 3.87
C ALA A 553 30.85 -49.70 4.15
N ILE A 554 30.79 -48.84 3.14
CA ILE A 554 30.32 -47.46 3.34
C ILE A 554 28.84 -47.40 3.74
N LYS A 555 27.97 -48.27 3.19
CA LYS A 555 26.56 -48.39 3.59
C LYS A 555 26.42 -48.76 5.07
N ASN A 556 27.30 -49.63 5.59
CA ASN A 556 27.33 -49.99 7.02
C ASN A 556 27.89 -48.86 7.90
N HIS A 557 28.91 -48.15 7.43
CA HIS A 557 29.44 -46.97 8.13
C HIS A 557 28.42 -45.83 8.18
N PHE A 558 27.67 -45.61 7.09
CA PHE A 558 26.58 -44.64 7.06
C PHE A 558 25.50 -44.95 8.10
N LYS A 559 25.06 -46.21 8.24
CA LYS A 559 24.14 -46.62 9.33
C LYS A 559 24.69 -46.33 10.73
N SER A 560 26.00 -46.48 10.91
CA SER A 560 26.67 -46.15 12.19
C SER A 560 26.65 -44.65 12.47
N LEU A 561 26.76 -43.80 11.44
CA LEU A 561 26.59 -42.35 11.56
C LEU A 561 25.14 -41.99 11.89
N GLN A 562 24.16 -42.64 11.25
CA GLN A 562 22.73 -42.45 11.52
C GLN A 562 22.41 -42.75 12.99
N GLY A 563 22.85 -43.89 13.51
CA GLY A 563 22.67 -44.24 14.93
C GLY A 563 23.42 -43.32 15.90
N SER A 564 24.34 -42.50 15.39
CA SER A 564 25.14 -41.57 16.18
C SER A 564 24.80 -40.10 15.95
N ASP A 565 23.80 -39.77 15.13
CA ASP A 565 23.43 -38.40 14.76
C ASP A 565 24.62 -37.55 14.24
N ASP A 566 25.64 -38.18 13.65
CA ASP A 566 26.83 -37.47 13.16
C ASP A 566 26.64 -36.99 11.72
N PHE A 567 25.78 -35.99 11.56
CA PHE A 567 25.46 -35.41 10.26
C PHE A 567 26.64 -34.65 9.64
N PHE A 568 27.67 -34.25 10.41
CA PHE A 568 28.89 -33.63 9.88
C PHE A 568 29.73 -34.62 9.07
N THR A 569 29.99 -35.81 9.62
CA THR A 569 30.65 -36.88 8.85
C THR A 569 29.75 -37.35 7.70
N GLY A 570 28.42 -37.34 7.89
CA GLY A 570 27.44 -37.55 6.83
C GLY A 570 27.64 -36.62 5.63
N TYR A 571 27.78 -35.32 5.89
CA TYR A 571 28.00 -34.33 4.84
C TYR A 571 29.36 -34.51 4.15
N LYS A 572 30.40 -34.93 4.89
CA LYS A 572 31.69 -35.29 4.29
C LYS A 572 31.55 -36.48 3.33
N LEU A 573 30.77 -37.50 3.69
CA LEU A 573 30.42 -38.61 2.82
C LEU A 573 29.64 -38.13 1.59
N PHE A 574 28.64 -37.28 1.76
CA PHE A 574 27.88 -36.69 0.64
C PHE A 574 28.80 -36.02 -0.39
N LYS A 575 29.74 -35.18 0.07
CA LYS A 575 30.72 -34.53 -0.82
C LYS A 575 31.63 -35.53 -1.54
N ALA A 576 32.17 -36.52 -0.82
CA ALA A 576 33.01 -37.55 -1.43
C ALA A 576 32.24 -38.34 -2.51
N ASN A 577 30.96 -38.64 -2.28
CA ASN A 577 30.12 -39.29 -3.27
C ASN A 577 29.89 -38.42 -4.52
N GLN A 578 29.71 -37.10 -4.36
CA GLN A 578 29.60 -36.19 -5.50
C GLN A 578 30.89 -36.17 -6.33
N GLU A 579 32.06 -36.13 -5.68
CA GLU A 579 33.36 -36.19 -6.37
C GLU A 579 33.52 -37.51 -7.13
N HIS A 580 33.15 -38.63 -6.52
CA HIS A 580 33.17 -39.95 -7.16
C HIS A 580 32.23 -40.03 -8.37
N LEU A 581 31.00 -39.51 -8.26
CA LEU A 581 30.05 -39.45 -9.38
C LEU A 581 30.59 -38.60 -10.55
N GLN A 582 31.27 -37.50 -10.26
CA GLN A 582 31.93 -36.66 -11.27
C GLN A 582 33.06 -37.43 -11.97
N LYS A 583 33.91 -38.13 -11.21
CA LYS A 583 34.99 -38.98 -11.76
C LYS A 583 34.45 -40.11 -12.63
N LEU A 584 33.39 -40.80 -12.18
CA LEU A 584 32.73 -41.87 -12.94
C LEU A 584 32.12 -41.35 -14.24
N THR A 585 31.48 -40.18 -14.20
CA THR A 585 30.93 -39.53 -15.40
C THR A 585 32.05 -39.19 -16.40
N ALA A 586 33.14 -38.61 -15.93
CA ALA A 586 34.29 -38.29 -16.79
C ALA A 586 34.92 -39.55 -17.40
N LEU A 587 35.05 -40.64 -16.62
CA LEU A 587 35.59 -41.92 -17.10
C LEU A 587 34.67 -42.57 -18.15
N ARG A 588 33.35 -42.54 -17.93
CA ARG A 588 32.35 -42.99 -18.91
C ARG A 588 32.47 -42.24 -20.22
N ASP A 589 32.57 -40.91 -20.15
CA ASP A 589 32.64 -40.05 -21.33
C ASP A 589 33.96 -40.30 -22.11
N GLN A 590 35.06 -40.58 -21.42
CA GLN A 590 36.31 -41.00 -22.05
C GLN A 590 36.17 -42.35 -22.77
N LEU A 591 35.55 -43.35 -22.13
CA LEU A 591 35.35 -44.67 -22.74
C LEU A 591 34.38 -44.65 -23.92
N GLY A 592 33.40 -43.76 -23.92
CA GLY A 592 32.42 -43.59 -25.01
C GLY A 592 33.04 -43.16 -26.35
N THR A 593 34.31 -42.75 -26.36
CA THR A 593 35.06 -42.46 -27.60
C THR A 593 35.64 -43.71 -28.28
N ASN A 594 35.64 -44.86 -27.59
CA ASN A 594 36.14 -46.14 -28.10
C ASN A 594 34.98 -47.11 -28.33
N ASN A 595 34.77 -47.57 -29.57
CA ASN A 595 33.69 -48.52 -29.94
C ASN A 595 34.05 -50.00 -29.72
N GLY A 596 34.96 -50.31 -28.79
CA GLY A 596 35.32 -51.70 -28.48
C GLY A 596 34.26 -52.38 -27.60
N GLU A 597 34.05 -53.68 -27.76
CA GLU A 597 33.14 -54.49 -26.92
C GLU A 597 33.51 -54.35 -25.43
N ASP A 598 34.80 -54.44 -25.09
CA ASP A 598 35.33 -54.21 -23.73
C ASP A 598 35.00 -52.80 -23.17
N ALA A 599 34.89 -51.79 -24.04
CA ALA A 599 34.54 -50.43 -23.61
C ALA A 599 33.05 -50.32 -23.26
N GLN A 600 32.19 -51.05 -23.96
CA GLN A 600 30.76 -51.12 -23.65
C GLN A 600 30.50 -51.80 -22.31
N GLU A 601 31.14 -52.94 -22.04
CA GLU A 601 31.03 -53.63 -20.74
C GLU A 601 31.48 -52.74 -19.58
N ARG A 602 32.56 -51.98 -19.75
CA ARG A 602 33.05 -51.03 -18.74
C ARG A 602 32.10 -49.84 -18.54
N ILE A 603 31.48 -49.33 -19.62
CA ILE A 603 30.47 -48.26 -19.52
C ILE A 603 29.25 -48.76 -18.74
N GLU A 604 28.79 -49.99 -18.97
CA GLU A 604 27.68 -50.59 -18.22
C GLU A 604 28.01 -50.74 -16.74
N ALA A 605 29.21 -51.22 -16.41
CA ALA A 605 29.68 -51.32 -15.03
C ALA A 605 29.74 -49.94 -14.33
N ILE A 606 30.27 -48.92 -15.02
CA ILE A 606 30.33 -47.55 -14.50
C ILE A 606 28.93 -46.97 -14.27
N ASN A 607 28.00 -47.18 -15.20
CA ASN A 607 26.63 -46.69 -15.05
C ASN A 607 25.94 -47.34 -13.84
N LYS A 608 26.07 -48.66 -13.68
CA LYS A 608 25.51 -49.38 -12.52
C LYS A 608 26.10 -48.89 -11.20
N LEU A 609 27.43 -48.72 -11.14
CA LEU A 609 28.12 -48.17 -9.95
C LEU A 609 27.65 -46.74 -9.65
N GLY A 610 27.49 -45.92 -10.70
CA GLY A 610 26.99 -44.56 -10.60
C GLY A 610 25.56 -44.48 -10.05
N GLU A 611 24.66 -45.36 -10.49
CA GLU A 611 23.29 -45.45 -9.98
C GLU A 611 23.24 -45.83 -8.49
N GLU A 612 24.02 -46.83 -8.08
CA GLU A 612 24.08 -47.23 -6.66
C GLU A 612 24.63 -46.10 -5.77
N LEU A 613 25.66 -45.42 -6.24
CA LEU A 613 26.28 -44.32 -5.52
C LEU A 613 25.36 -43.08 -5.46
N ALA A 614 24.64 -42.78 -6.54
CA ALA A 614 23.64 -41.72 -6.58
C ALA A 614 22.52 -41.97 -5.56
N LYS A 615 22.02 -43.21 -5.50
CA LYS A 615 21.01 -43.62 -4.52
C LYS A 615 21.52 -43.45 -3.07
N LEU A 616 22.74 -43.92 -2.78
CA LEU A 616 23.35 -43.70 -1.46
C LEU A 616 23.48 -42.20 -1.16
N ASN A 617 23.86 -41.39 -2.14
CA ASN A 617 24.02 -39.96 -1.95
C ASN A 617 22.70 -39.23 -1.64
N GLU A 618 21.60 -39.64 -2.28
CA GLU A 618 20.25 -39.16 -2.00
C GLU A 618 19.78 -39.57 -0.59
N GLU A 619 20.06 -40.81 -0.18
CA GLU A 619 19.77 -41.29 1.18
C GLU A 619 20.54 -40.48 2.25
N VAL A 620 21.82 -40.17 1.98
CA VAL A 620 22.66 -39.33 2.85
C VAL A 620 22.10 -37.91 2.94
N ALA A 621 21.80 -37.27 1.80
CA ALA A 621 21.25 -35.92 1.76
C ALA A 621 19.92 -35.82 2.53
N SER A 622 18.99 -36.72 2.25
CA SER A 622 17.68 -36.77 2.91
C SER A 622 17.79 -36.97 4.43
N TRP A 623 18.81 -37.69 4.89
CA TRP A 623 19.07 -37.85 6.32
C TRP A 623 19.67 -36.60 6.95
N ILE A 624 20.64 -35.94 6.29
CA ILE A 624 21.24 -34.69 6.78
C ILE A 624 20.16 -33.62 6.95
N ASP A 625 19.27 -33.45 5.97
CA ASP A 625 18.20 -32.45 6.04
C ASP A 625 17.30 -32.69 7.27
N ARG A 626 16.88 -33.94 7.51
CA ARG A 626 16.02 -34.29 8.67
C ARG A 626 16.68 -34.09 10.04
N VAL A 627 18.01 -34.23 10.15
CA VAL A 627 18.72 -34.17 11.44
C VAL A 627 19.30 -32.78 11.70
N SER A 628 19.43 -31.95 10.67
CA SER A 628 19.98 -30.58 10.78
C SER A 628 18.93 -29.50 11.08
N GLU A 629 17.65 -29.78 10.84
CA GLU A 629 16.49 -29.03 11.35
C GLU A 629 16.35 -29.18 12.88
#